data_AF-I7M7J4-F1
#
_entry.id   AF-I7M7J4-F1
#
_cell.length_a   1.000
_cell.length_b   1.000
_cell.length_c   1.000
_cell.angle_alpha   90.00
_cell.angle_beta   90.00
_cell.angle_gamma   90.00
#
_symmetry.space_group_name_H-M   'P 1'
#
loop_
_entity.id
_entity.type
_entity.pdbx_description
1 polymer ?
#
loop_
_entity_poly.entity_id
_entity_poly.type
_entity_poly.pdbx_seq_one_letter_code
_entity_poly.pdbx_strand_id
1 'polypeptide(L)'
;MFRYLYKDKNPLAGLVKRQYMYYKWEQQGYIQALLARTRINNLNGIQDPIDKAYEEVNLLEIDEHYQLAKSDHVEQVYKQLNVLNKLTLGESDIILNKKYEELSKMTQIIDPDKFPIFSLIETIDTHEIVSIWDYKSKDLLPKIKKQLGFTLQVKDSSLEHHSAGEGVFLNCADGLSVIPTGSFLGFLGGVVYDSLTDYNNSNSSDKLPDTYIHRFDNTVIDFAQKIPYPFIYGNSIKDYIFLMSQRKESEKVHIKEVPSNFINPFSIGHKINHPPKFSSPNVIFLDIYIPMHFFSESFIKFFPFIRADSPKQSSLISKKDKIDQNVDHFHGIGIFALRDIYDGEELFVDYFDCNFYDVDNTPDWLVRPPPLDPQYTKQEFEYGFSMLAKLIDRFILSKQLSVYEQFARKVSHDPSKEDLEEKTKLLKNYPKQFKKYFQNYENDGVEEGYFAKKIQQKQKQQIKNKD
;
A
#
# COMPACT_ATOMS: atom_id res chain seq x y z
N MET A 1 14.59 8.83 1.09
CA MET A 1 15.84 8.06 0.82
C MET A 1 15.71 7.20 -0.41
N PHE A 2 14.62 6.44 -0.54
CA PHE A 2 14.48 5.44 -1.59
C PHE A 2 14.64 6.02 -3.00
N ARG A 3 13.96 7.14 -3.30
CA ARG A 3 14.16 7.90 -4.54
C ARG A 3 15.63 8.26 -4.79
N TYR A 4 16.38 8.60 -3.74
CA TYR A 4 17.81 8.93 -3.84
C TYR A 4 18.68 7.70 -4.15
N LEU A 5 18.45 6.58 -3.45
CA LEU A 5 19.16 5.32 -3.68
C LEU A 5 18.96 4.77 -5.11
N TYR A 6 17.84 5.10 -5.76
CA TYR A 6 17.56 4.70 -7.14
C TYR A 6 18.11 5.68 -8.18
N LYS A 7 18.32 6.95 -7.81
CA LYS A 7 19.02 7.93 -8.65
C LYS A 7 20.55 7.70 -8.63
N ASP A 8 21.11 7.20 -7.52
CA ASP A 8 22.54 6.96 -7.39
C ASP A 8 22.98 5.66 -8.10
N LYS A 9 23.95 5.78 -9.02
CA LYS A 9 24.53 4.65 -9.78
C LYS A 9 25.72 4.00 -9.06
N ASN A 10 26.08 4.45 -7.87
CA ASN A 10 27.20 3.91 -7.09
C ASN A 10 26.96 2.42 -6.75
N PRO A 11 27.94 1.51 -6.96
CA PRO A 11 27.83 0.11 -6.56
C PRO A 11 27.47 -0.10 -5.07
N LEU A 12 27.96 0.78 -4.19
CA LEU A 12 27.61 0.76 -2.76
C LEU A 12 26.13 1.09 -2.53
N ALA A 13 25.54 1.98 -3.34
CA ALA A 13 24.11 2.26 -3.29
C ALA A 13 23.29 1.00 -3.63
N GLY A 14 23.77 0.16 -4.55
CA GLY A 14 23.14 -1.13 -4.87
C GLY A 14 23.11 -2.10 -3.69
N LEU A 15 24.19 -2.20 -2.91
CA LEU A 15 24.24 -3.04 -1.71
C LEU A 15 23.33 -2.49 -0.61
N VAL A 16 23.43 -1.18 -0.34
CA VAL A 16 22.59 -0.47 0.65
C VAL A 16 21.11 -0.63 0.31
N LYS A 17 20.75 -0.48 -0.96
CA LYS A 17 19.41 -0.70 -1.47
C LYS A 17 18.92 -2.11 -1.20
N ARG A 18 19.69 -3.16 -1.54
CA ARG A 18 19.29 -4.54 -1.26
C ARG A 18 19.04 -4.81 0.23
N GLN A 19 19.92 -4.31 1.09
CA GLN A 19 19.78 -4.45 2.54
C GLN A 19 18.55 -3.71 3.06
N TYR A 20 18.30 -2.48 2.58
CA TYR A 20 17.11 -1.71 2.94
C TYR A 20 15.82 -2.36 2.45
N MET A 21 15.81 -2.90 1.22
CA MET A 21 14.66 -3.62 0.67
C MET A 21 14.33 -4.85 1.50
N TYR A 22 15.34 -5.67 1.83
CA TYR A 22 15.18 -6.84 2.69
C TYR A 22 14.61 -6.47 4.06
N TYR A 23 15.14 -5.41 4.67
CA TYR A 23 14.63 -4.90 5.95
C TYR A 23 13.17 -4.47 5.85
N LYS A 24 12.83 -3.63 4.87
CA LYS A 24 11.46 -3.14 4.72
C LYS A 24 10.49 -4.28 4.39
N TRP A 25 10.94 -5.26 3.62
CA TRP A 25 10.18 -6.46 3.35
C TRP A 25 9.91 -7.27 4.63
N GLU A 26 10.92 -7.55 5.46
CA GLU A 26 10.70 -8.26 6.73
C GLU A 26 9.83 -7.44 7.70
N GLN A 27 10.06 -6.13 7.81
CA GLN A 27 9.26 -5.23 8.65
C GLN A 27 7.78 -5.25 8.22
N GLN A 28 7.51 -5.18 6.92
CA GLN A 28 6.14 -5.24 6.41
C GLN A 28 5.50 -6.60 6.62
N GLY A 29 6.21 -7.70 6.41
CA GLY A 29 5.70 -9.04 6.69
C GLY A 29 5.27 -9.17 8.14
N TYR A 30 6.14 -8.77 9.06
CA TYR A 30 5.87 -8.76 10.50
C TYR A 30 4.64 -7.91 10.86
N ILE A 31 4.55 -6.67 10.39
CA ILE A 31 3.40 -5.78 10.68
C ILE A 31 2.10 -6.38 10.15
N GLN A 32 2.11 -6.92 8.93
CA GLN A 32 0.92 -7.55 8.35
C GLN A 32 0.48 -8.77 9.17
N ALA A 33 1.42 -9.62 9.58
CA ALA A 33 1.14 -10.78 10.43
C ALA A 33 0.59 -10.39 11.80
N LEU A 34 1.16 -9.35 12.43
CA LEU A 34 0.72 -8.81 13.70
C LEU A 34 -0.73 -8.31 13.61
N LEU A 35 -1.05 -7.52 12.58
CA LEU A 35 -2.39 -6.98 12.36
C LEU A 35 -3.40 -8.09 12.07
N ALA A 36 -3.06 -9.06 11.21
CA ALA A 36 -3.91 -10.22 10.92
C ALA A 36 -4.20 -11.02 12.20
N ARG A 37 -3.17 -11.32 13.00
CA ARG A 37 -3.34 -12.06 14.25
C ARG A 37 -4.14 -11.27 15.29
N THR A 38 -3.90 -9.97 15.40
CA THR A 38 -4.64 -9.07 16.30
C THR A 38 -6.13 -9.06 15.94
N ARG A 39 -6.47 -9.00 14.64
CA ARG A 39 -7.85 -9.08 14.16
C ARG A 39 -8.51 -10.41 14.54
N ILE A 40 -7.81 -11.53 14.32
CA ILE A 40 -8.31 -12.87 14.69
C ILE A 40 -8.54 -12.96 16.21
N ASN A 41 -7.62 -12.44 17.02
CA ASN A 41 -7.75 -12.41 18.47
C ASN A 41 -8.95 -11.57 18.92
N ASN A 42 -9.16 -10.41 18.31
CA ASN A 42 -10.34 -9.56 18.51
C ASN A 42 -11.65 -10.30 18.20
N LEU A 43 -11.73 -10.98 17.05
CA LEU A 43 -12.91 -11.75 16.66
C LEU A 43 -13.22 -12.90 17.62
N ASN A 44 -12.19 -13.45 18.27
CA ASN A 44 -12.32 -14.50 19.27
C ASN A 44 -12.58 -13.97 20.70
N GLY A 45 -12.70 -12.64 20.88
CA GLY A 45 -12.95 -12.03 22.18
C GLY A 45 -11.80 -12.17 23.18
N ILE A 46 -10.57 -12.26 22.67
CA ILE A 46 -9.37 -12.36 23.50
C ILE A 46 -9.05 -10.99 24.11
N GLN A 47 -8.81 -10.96 25.43
CA GLN A 47 -8.34 -9.76 26.12
C GLN A 47 -6.92 -9.40 25.68
N ASP A 48 -6.64 -8.11 25.51
CA ASP A 48 -5.34 -7.57 25.07
C ASP A 48 -4.83 -8.25 23.77
N PRO A 49 -5.62 -8.15 22.68
CA PRO A 49 -5.45 -8.94 21.46
C PRO A 49 -4.10 -8.71 20.78
N ILE A 50 -3.58 -7.48 20.86
CA ILE A 50 -2.30 -7.07 20.26
C ILE A 50 -1.11 -7.62 21.02
N ASP A 51 -1.15 -7.62 22.36
CA ASP A 51 -0.08 -8.16 23.21
C ASP A 51 0.09 -9.66 22.95
N LYS A 52 -1.02 -10.39 22.92
CA LYS A 52 -1.00 -11.81 22.57
C LYS A 52 -0.53 -12.05 21.14
N ALA A 53 -1.00 -11.24 20.18
CA ALA A 53 -0.56 -11.35 18.79
C ALA A 53 0.94 -11.09 18.66
N TYR A 54 1.47 -10.13 19.41
CA TYR A 54 2.89 -9.79 19.47
C TYR A 54 3.73 -10.97 19.97
N GLU A 55 3.32 -11.64 21.05
CA GLU A 55 4.00 -12.83 21.55
C GLU A 55 4.02 -13.97 20.52
N GLU A 56 2.91 -14.22 19.83
CA GLU A 56 2.78 -15.28 18.84
C GLU A 56 3.59 -14.98 17.56
N VAL A 57 3.49 -13.75 17.03
CA VAL A 57 4.09 -13.37 15.75
C VAL A 57 5.61 -13.19 15.84
N ASN A 58 6.15 -12.78 17.00
CA ASN A 58 7.60 -12.69 17.17
C ASN A 58 8.31 -14.05 17.10
N LEU A 59 7.59 -15.16 17.27
CA LEU A 59 8.15 -16.52 17.18
C LEU A 59 8.19 -17.07 15.75
N LEU A 60 7.52 -16.39 14.81
CA LEU A 60 7.39 -16.84 13.43
C LEU A 60 8.56 -16.36 12.56
N GLU A 61 8.89 -17.18 11.57
CA GLU A 61 9.82 -16.83 10.49
C GLU A 61 9.15 -15.89 9.47
N ILE A 62 9.96 -15.25 8.62
CA ILE A 62 9.47 -14.22 7.69
C ILE A 62 8.44 -14.79 6.71
N ASP A 63 8.67 -15.99 6.18
CA ASP A 63 7.73 -16.63 5.25
C ASP A 63 6.40 -16.96 5.93
N GLU A 64 6.44 -17.34 7.21
CA GLU A 64 5.24 -17.61 8.01
C GLU A 64 4.46 -16.33 8.29
N HIS A 65 5.14 -15.19 8.49
CA HIS A 65 4.49 -13.88 8.59
C HIS A 65 3.65 -13.58 7.35
N TYR A 66 4.25 -13.73 6.16
CA TYR A 66 3.57 -13.47 4.91
C TYR A 66 2.42 -14.45 4.62
N GLN A 67 2.58 -15.73 4.96
CA GLN A 67 1.50 -16.71 4.81
C GLN A 67 0.30 -16.38 5.70
N LEU A 68 0.55 -16.03 6.97
CA LEU A 68 -0.48 -15.63 7.92
C LEU A 68 -1.23 -14.38 7.43
N ALA A 69 -0.48 -13.36 7.02
CA ALA A 69 -1.03 -12.13 6.45
C ALA A 69 -1.86 -12.38 5.19
N LYS A 70 -1.32 -13.15 4.23
CA LYS A 70 -1.97 -13.44 2.93
C LYS A 70 -3.33 -14.10 3.12
N SER A 71 -3.43 -15.08 4.02
CA SER A 71 -4.70 -15.76 4.31
C SER A 71 -5.77 -14.77 4.80
N ASP A 72 -5.42 -13.93 5.77
CA ASP A 72 -6.35 -12.97 6.36
C ASP A 72 -6.72 -11.85 5.36
N HIS A 73 -5.74 -11.29 4.65
CA HIS A 73 -5.98 -10.23 3.66
C HIS A 73 -6.91 -10.71 2.53
N VAL A 74 -6.69 -11.93 2.01
CA VAL A 74 -7.53 -12.51 0.95
C VAL A 74 -8.96 -12.71 1.43
N GLU A 75 -9.17 -13.17 2.66
CA GLU A 75 -10.51 -13.30 3.25
C GLU A 75 -11.21 -11.95 3.36
N GLN A 76 -10.53 -10.94 3.89
CA GLN A 76 -11.09 -9.60 4.06
C GLN A 76 -11.44 -8.93 2.72
N VAL A 77 -10.53 -9.02 1.74
CA VAL A 77 -10.77 -8.54 0.37
C VAL A 77 -11.95 -9.27 -0.25
N TYR A 78 -11.98 -10.60 -0.18
CA TYR A 78 -13.10 -11.39 -0.70
C TYR A 78 -14.42 -10.95 -0.09
N LYS A 79 -14.48 -10.75 1.24
CA LYS A 79 -15.69 -10.27 1.92
C LYS A 79 -16.16 -8.92 1.36
N GLN A 80 -15.25 -7.96 1.21
CA GLN A 80 -15.57 -6.65 0.65
C GLN A 80 -16.10 -6.76 -0.79
N LEU A 81 -15.38 -7.46 -1.67
CA LEU A 81 -15.75 -7.61 -3.08
C LEU A 81 -17.05 -8.42 -3.27
N ASN A 82 -17.32 -9.41 -2.40
CA ASN A 82 -18.56 -10.18 -2.43
C ASN A 82 -19.79 -9.34 -2.11
N VAL A 83 -19.67 -8.40 -1.17
CA VAL A 83 -20.76 -7.45 -0.90
C VAL A 83 -21.02 -6.56 -2.11
N LEU A 84 -19.97 -6.00 -2.72
CA LEU A 84 -20.09 -5.18 -3.93
C LEU A 84 -20.73 -5.97 -5.09
N ASN A 85 -20.28 -7.21 -5.31
CA ASN A 85 -20.80 -8.09 -6.35
C ASN A 85 -22.29 -8.40 -6.13
N LYS A 86 -22.66 -8.84 -4.92
CA LYS A 86 -24.05 -9.19 -4.57
C LYS A 86 -25.02 -8.03 -4.77
N LEU A 87 -24.61 -6.82 -4.40
CA LEU A 87 -25.44 -5.62 -4.50
C LEU A 87 -25.60 -5.10 -5.94
N THR A 88 -24.78 -5.59 -6.87
CA THR A 88 -24.77 -5.18 -8.28
C THR A 88 -25.11 -6.33 -9.24
N LEU A 89 -25.61 -7.47 -8.76
CA LEU A 89 -25.96 -8.63 -9.59
C LEU A 89 -27.02 -8.34 -10.68
N GLY A 90 -27.89 -7.35 -10.45
CA GLY A 90 -28.92 -6.93 -11.41
C GLY A 90 -28.50 -5.77 -12.31
N GLU A 91 -27.26 -5.29 -12.17
CA GLU A 91 -26.75 -4.13 -12.88
C GLU A 91 -25.92 -4.61 -14.06
N SER A 92 -26.20 -4.06 -15.25
CA SER A 92 -25.46 -4.39 -16.46
C SER A 92 -24.01 -3.95 -16.36
N ASP A 93 -23.76 -2.81 -15.71
CA ASP A 93 -22.43 -2.24 -15.58
C ASP A 93 -22.24 -1.36 -14.32
N ILE A 94 -20.99 -1.20 -13.88
CA ILE A 94 -20.63 -0.31 -12.75
C ILE A 94 -20.50 1.14 -13.25
N ILE A 95 -20.07 1.32 -14.50
CA ILE A 95 -19.79 2.61 -15.10
C ILE A 95 -20.85 2.95 -16.14
N LEU A 96 -21.78 3.80 -15.74
CA LEU A 96 -22.97 4.12 -16.52
C LEU A 96 -22.78 5.42 -17.31
N ASN A 97 -23.57 5.61 -18.37
CA ASN A 97 -23.77 6.94 -18.95
C ASN A 97 -25.08 7.50 -18.36
N LYS A 98 -24.98 8.64 -17.66
CA LYS A 98 -26.11 9.18 -16.88
C LYS A 98 -27.32 9.50 -17.77
N LYS A 99 -27.10 10.16 -18.91
CA LYS A 99 -28.15 10.49 -19.89
C LYS A 99 -28.81 9.24 -20.45
N TYR A 100 -28.02 8.21 -20.74
CA TYR A 100 -28.55 6.96 -21.25
C TYR A 100 -29.50 6.30 -20.24
N GLU A 101 -29.13 6.26 -18.96
CA GLU A 101 -29.98 5.72 -17.90
C GLU A 101 -31.26 6.53 -17.69
N GLU A 102 -31.16 7.86 -17.72
CA GLU A 102 -32.33 8.75 -17.61
C GLU A 102 -33.29 8.58 -18.80
N LEU A 103 -32.74 8.49 -20.01
CA LEU A 103 -33.52 8.21 -21.22
C LEU A 103 -34.14 6.82 -21.18
N SER A 104 -33.40 5.80 -20.76
CA SER A 104 -33.92 4.43 -20.63
C SER A 104 -35.13 4.40 -19.68
N LYS A 105 -35.05 5.06 -18.53
CA LYS A 105 -36.17 5.21 -17.59
C LYS A 105 -37.36 5.95 -18.20
N MET A 106 -37.13 7.00 -18.98
CA MET A 106 -38.20 7.69 -19.71
C MET A 106 -38.82 6.78 -20.79
N THR A 107 -38.01 6.01 -21.51
CA THR A 107 -38.48 5.13 -22.59
C THR A 107 -39.26 3.92 -22.08
N GLN A 108 -39.03 3.45 -20.84
CA GLN A 108 -39.90 2.43 -20.23
C GLN A 108 -41.37 2.90 -20.11
N ILE A 109 -41.61 4.21 -20.16
CA ILE A 109 -42.94 4.81 -20.13
C ILE A 109 -43.52 4.97 -21.54
N ILE A 110 -42.69 4.99 -22.58
CA ILE A 110 -43.07 5.31 -23.96
C ILE A 110 -43.11 4.02 -24.81
N ASP A 111 -44.22 3.80 -25.51
CA ASP A 111 -44.41 2.67 -26.43
C ASP A 111 -43.33 2.68 -27.53
N PRO A 112 -42.44 1.66 -27.60
CA PRO A 112 -41.31 1.63 -28.52
C PRO A 112 -41.73 1.66 -29.99
N ASP A 113 -42.97 1.24 -30.31
CA ASP A 113 -43.49 1.25 -31.67
C ASP A 113 -43.91 2.65 -32.15
N LYS A 114 -44.09 3.61 -31.25
CA LYS A 114 -44.55 4.98 -31.58
C LYS A 114 -43.43 5.99 -31.72
N PHE A 115 -42.27 5.75 -31.12
CA PHE A 115 -41.14 6.68 -31.14
C PHE A 115 -39.82 5.91 -31.31
N PRO A 116 -39.20 5.91 -32.50
CA PRO A 116 -37.89 5.28 -32.71
C PRO A 116 -36.80 6.14 -32.07
N ILE A 117 -36.61 5.96 -30.75
CA ILE A 117 -35.65 6.72 -29.91
C ILE A 117 -34.20 6.27 -30.16
N PHE A 118 -33.99 5.16 -30.89
CA PHE A 118 -32.67 4.62 -31.19
C PHE A 118 -31.72 5.61 -31.89
N SER A 119 -32.24 6.58 -32.66
CA SER A 119 -31.42 7.61 -33.31
C SER A 119 -30.87 8.67 -32.36
N LEU A 120 -31.52 8.91 -31.21
CA LEU A 120 -31.03 9.85 -30.19
C LEU A 120 -29.86 9.26 -29.41
N ILE A 121 -29.83 7.94 -29.22
CA ILE A 121 -28.80 7.23 -28.47
C ILE A 121 -27.42 7.36 -29.15
N GLU A 122 -27.37 7.39 -30.48
CA GLU A 122 -26.13 7.54 -31.25
C GLU A 122 -25.47 8.92 -31.11
N THR A 123 -26.19 9.92 -30.58
CA THR A 123 -25.68 11.29 -30.35
C THR A 123 -25.43 11.61 -28.88
N ILE A 124 -25.63 10.65 -27.97
CA ILE A 124 -25.40 10.88 -26.53
C ILE A 124 -23.90 11.04 -26.30
N ASP A 125 -23.56 12.25 -25.85
CA ASP A 125 -22.21 12.63 -25.49
C ASP A 125 -21.61 11.65 -24.47
N THR A 126 -20.44 11.09 -24.79
CA THR A 126 -19.74 10.07 -24.01
C THR A 126 -19.10 10.62 -22.74
N HIS A 127 -19.17 11.95 -22.52
CA HIS A 127 -18.50 12.63 -21.42
C HIS A 127 -19.28 12.61 -20.09
N GLU A 128 -20.54 12.18 -20.05
CA GLU A 128 -21.35 12.09 -18.80
C GLU A 128 -21.32 10.70 -18.16
N ILE A 129 -20.10 10.23 -17.91
CA ILE A 129 -19.86 8.96 -17.24
C ILE A 129 -20.00 9.13 -15.73
N VAL A 130 -20.78 8.24 -15.11
CA VAL A 130 -20.96 8.21 -13.65
C VAL A 130 -20.76 6.81 -13.12
N SER A 131 -20.21 6.71 -11.90
CA SER A 131 -20.20 5.44 -11.18
C SER A 131 -21.59 5.12 -10.63
N ILE A 132 -21.97 3.85 -10.62
CA ILE A 132 -23.16 3.38 -9.93
C ILE A 132 -23.12 3.70 -8.43
N TRP A 133 -21.92 3.77 -7.84
CA TRP A 133 -21.72 4.10 -6.43
C TRP A 133 -22.19 5.52 -6.13
N ASP A 134 -22.00 6.44 -7.08
CA ASP A 134 -22.45 7.83 -6.96
C ASP A 134 -23.92 7.96 -7.38
N TYR A 135 -24.28 7.38 -8.54
CA TYR A 135 -25.60 7.48 -9.14
C TYR A 135 -26.70 6.86 -8.27
N LYS A 136 -26.44 5.68 -7.69
CA LYS A 136 -27.35 4.95 -6.79
C LYS A 136 -26.86 4.97 -5.34
N SER A 137 -26.07 5.98 -4.96
CA SER A 137 -25.49 6.14 -3.62
C SER A 137 -26.51 5.96 -2.49
N LYS A 138 -27.69 6.58 -2.62
CA LYS A 138 -28.77 6.52 -1.63
C LYS A 138 -29.30 5.11 -1.37
N ASP A 139 -29.24 4.23 -2.37
CA ASP A 139 -29.77 2.86 -2.27
C ASP A 139 -28.67 1.85 -1.93
N LEU A 140 -27.47 2.04 -2.48
CA LEU A 140 -26.36 1.09 -2.36
C LEU A 140 -25.52 1.31 -1.09
N LEU A 141 -25.13 2.55 -0.77
CA LEU A 141 -24.23 2.82 0.36
C LEU A 141 -24.81 2.35 1.71
N PRO A 142 -26.10 2.56 2.03
CA PRO A 142 -26.67 2.02 3.27
C PRO A 142 -26.65 0.49 3.33
N LYS A 143 -26.82 -0.20 2.18
CA LYS A 143 -26.75 -1.66 2.11
C LYS A 143 -25.32 -2.17 2.27
N ILE A 144 -24.35 -1.49 1.66
CA ILE A 144 -22.92 -1.76 1.84
C ILE A 144 -22.55 -1.59 3.32
N LYS A 145 -22.92 -0.45 3.90
CA LYS A 145 -22.72 -0.12 5.31
C LYS A 145 -23.27 -1.22 6.22
N LYS A 146 -24.52 -1.65 5.98
CA LYS A 146 -25.17 -2.72 6.74
C LYS A 146 -24.46 -4.07 6.63
N GLN A 147 -23.91 -4.43 5.46
CA GLN A 147 -23.28 -5.75 5.25
C GLN A 147 -21.80 -5.79 5.67
N LEU A 148 -21.05 -4.70 5.47
CA LEU A 148 -19.63 -4.62 5.83
C LEU A 148 -19.40 -4.10 7.25
N GLY A 149 -20.39 -3.40 7.81
CA GLY A 149 -20.28 -2.72 9.11
C GLY A 149 -19.75 -1.30 9.01
N PHE A 150 -19.27 -0.86 7.84
CA PHE A 150 -18.81 0.51 7.62
C PHE A 150 -18.88 0.94 6.15
N THR A 151 -18.73 2.24 5.94
CA THR A 151 -18.43 2.88 4.66
C THR A 151 -17.35 3.93 4.89
N LEU A 152 -16.66 4.33 3.83
CA LEU A 152 -15.74 5.46 3.89
C LEU A 152 -16.38 6.67 3.20
N GLN A 153 -16.17 7.85 3.76
CA GLN A 153 -16.72 9.10 3.24
C GLN A 153 -15.61 10.11 3.04
N VAL A 154 -15.61 10.75 1.88
CA VAL A 154 -14.73 11.88 1.60
C VAL A 154 -15.45 13.16 2.02
N LYS A 155 -14.81 13.96 2.87
CA LYS A 155 -15.31 15.26 3.36
C LYS A 155 -14.13 16.22 3.47
N ASP A 156 -14.39 17.49 3.75
CA ASP A 156 -13.30 18.42 4.12
C ASP A 156 -12.53 17.86 5.33
N SER A 157 -11.21 17.90 5.25
CA SER A 157 -10.34 17.38 6.32
C SER A 157 -10.55 18.17 7.62
N SER A 158 -10.41 17.48 8.76
CA SER A 158 -10.41 18.10 10.08
C SER A 158 -9.12 18.86 10.39
N LEU A 159 -8.09 18.73 9.55
CA LEU A 159 -6.82 19.42 9.71
C LEU A 159 -6.97 20.92 9.43
N GLU A 160 -6.51 21.74 10.37
CA GLU A 160 -6.45 23.20 10.24
C GLU A 160 -5.28 23.64 9.33
N HIS A 161 -5.31 23.24 8.05
CA HIS A 161 -4.31 23.63 7.07
C HIS A 161 -4.95 23.87 5.70
N HIS A 162 -4.62 24.98 5.05
CA HIS A 162 -5.24 25.38 3.78
C HIS A 162 -4.99 24.37 2.63
N SER A 163 -3.92 23.59 2.71
CA SER A 163 -3.60 22.53 1.75
C SER A 163 -4.08 21.13 2.17
N ALA A 164 -4.77 20.97 3.31
CA ALA A 164 -5.27 19.65 3.73
C ALA A 164 -6.40 19.14 2.83
N GLY A 165 -7.17 20.05 2.21
CA GLY A 165 -8.21 19.71 1.25
C GLY A 165 -9.24 18.72 1.81
N GLU A 166 -9.46 17.64 1.09
CA GLU A 166 -10.36 16.56 1.49
C GLU A 166 -9.63 15.54 2.39
N GLY A 167 -10.39 14.93 3.30
CA GLY A 167 -9.98 13.80 4.13
C GLY A 167 -10.94 12.63 3.98
N VAL A 168 -10.51 11.46 4.45
CA VAL A 168 -11.32 10.23 4.45
C VAL A 168 -11.78 9.94 5.87
N PHE A 169 -13.08 9.78 6.05
CA PHE A 169 -13.71 9.53 7.34
C PHE A 169 -14.38 8.16 7.37
N LEU A 170 -14.27 7.48 8.51
CA LEU A 170 -14.97 6.24 8.77
C LEU A 170 -16.43 6.51 9.14
N ASN A 171 -17.36 5.74 8.58
CA ASN A 171 -18.78 5.79 8.94
C ASN A 171 -19.30 4.37 9.22
N CYS A 172 -19.44 4.03 10.50
CA CYS A 172 -19.80 2.72 11.04
C CYS A 172 -21.32 2.50 11.03
N ALA A 173 -21.75 1.26 10.75
CA ALA A 173 -23.16 0.87 10.71
C ALA A 173 -23.85 1.06 12.06
N ASP A 174 -25.17 1.18 12.04
CA ASP A 174 -25.96 1.37 13.26
C ASP A 174 -25.69 0.23 14.26
N GLY A 175 -25.32 0.59 15.49
CA GLY A 175 -24.93 -0.37 16.54
C GLY A 175 -23.45 -0.75 16.56
N LEU A 176 -22.65 -0.30 15.58
CA LEU A 176 -21.20 -0.38 15.62
C LEU A 176 -20.62 1.02 15.82
N SER A 177 -19.78 1.19 16.83
CA SER A 177 -19.07 2.44 17.11
C SER A 177 -17.59 2.39 16.73
N VAL A 178 -17.07 1.21 16.40
CA VAL A 178 -15.64 0.96 16.25
C VAL A 178 -15.38 -0.11 15.20
N ILE A 179 -14.32 0.08 14.42
CA ILE A 179 -13.73 -0.93 13.54
C ILE A 179 -12.41 -1.39 14.16
N PRO A 180 -12.22 -2.71 14.38
CA PRO A 180 -11.09 -3.21 15.13
C PRO A 180 -9.78 -3.10 14.35
N THR A 181 -8.68 -3.05 15.11
CA THR A 181 -7.31 -3.14 14.62
C THR A 181 -7.12 -4.33 13.66
N GLY A 182 -6.38 -4.11 12.57
CA GLY A 182 -6.12 -5.09 11.52
C GLY A 182 -7.24 -5.25 10.49
N SER A 183 -8.32 -4.47 10.60
CA SER A 183 -9.38 -4.47 9.59
C SER A 183 -8.92 -3.84 8.28
N PHE A 184 -9.26 -4.48 7.17
CA PHE A 184 -9.11 -3.97 5.82
C PHE A 184 -10.20 -2.95 5.50
N LEU A 185 -9.81 -1.72 5.19
CA LEU A 185 -10.71 -0.59 4.97
C LEU A 185 -10.96 -0.32 3.49
N GLY A 186 -9.96 -0.56 2.63
CA GLY A 186 -10.04 -0.22 1.22
C GLY A 186 -8.70 -0.30 0.50
N PHE A 187 -8.62 0.36 -0.65
CA PHE A 187 -7.48 0.28 -1.54
C PHE A 187 -6.85 1.65 -1.81
N LEU A 188 -5.55 1.65 -2.04
CA LEU A 188 -4.92 2.68 -2.86
C LEU A 188 -4.90 2.18 -4.31
N GLY A 189 -5.97 2.47 -5.04
CA GLY A 189 -6.10 2.08 -6.44
C GLY A 189 -5.37 3.01 -7.40
N GLY A 190 -5.04 2.50 -8.59
CA GLY A 190 -4.26 3.20 -9.60
C GLY A 190 -3.58 2.26 -10.59
N VAL A 191 -2.73 2.83 -11.45
CA VAL A 191 -1.90 2.07 -12.39
C VAL A 191 -0.58 1.70 -11.72
N VAL A 192 -0.26 0.40 -11.73
CA VAL A 192 0.92 -0.17 -11.09
C VAL A 192 2.04 -0.38 -12.10
N TYR A 193 3.19 0.19 -11.82
CA TYR A 193 4.42 0.08 -12.59
C TYR A 193 5.45 -0.72 -11.81
N ASP A 194 6.14 -1.65 -12.49
CA ASP A 194 7.18 -2.49 -11.88
C ASP A 194 8.42 -1.69 -11.42
N SER A 195 8.63 -0.50 -11.99
CA SER A 195 9.76 0.35 -11.66
C SER A 195 9.51 1.84 -11.87
N LEU A 196 10.25 2.67 -11.13
CA LEU A 196 10.30 4.12 -11.39
C LEU A 196 10.77 4.45 -12.80
N THR A 197 11.65 3.63 -13.38
CA THR A 197 12.10 3.79 -14.77
C THR A 197 10.96 3.56 -15.75
N ASP A 198 10.16 2.51 -15.55
CA ASP A 198 9.01 2.22 -16.41
C ASP A 198 7.96 3.34 -16.33
N TYR A 199 7.67 3.81 -15.12
CA TYR A 199 6.80 4.96 -14.88
C TYR A 199 7.29 6.25 -15.56
N ASN A 200 8.61 6.50 -15.56
CA ASN A 200 9.18 7.67 -16.21
C ASN A 200 9.22 7.56 -17.73
N ASN A 201 9.33 6.34 -18.27
CA ASN A 201 9.30 6.10 -19.70
C ASN A 201 7.87 6.18 -20.29
N SER A 202 6.84 5.84 -19.51
CA SER A 202 5.45 5.85 -19.98
C SER A 202 4.82 7.24 -20.03
N ASN A 203 5.26 8.15 -19.16
CA ASN A 203 4.57 9.43 -18.93
C ASN A 203 5.45 10.61 -19.36
N SER A 204 5.01 11.36 -20.37
CA SER A 204 5.71 12.50 -20.95
C SER A 204 5.66 13.76 -20.05
N SER A 205 6.83 14.18 -19.57
CA SER A 205 7.30 15.50 -19.08
C SER A 205 6.47 16.41 -18.15
N ASP A 206 5.14 16.41 -18.13
CA ASP A 206 4.34 17.34 -17.30
C ASP A 206 3.71 16.62 -16.10
N LYS A 207 4.56 16.06 -15.22
CA LYS A 207 4.09 15.37 -14.00
C LYS A 207 3.89 16.37 -12.87
N LEU A 208 2.67 16.42 -12.36
CA LEU A 208 2.42 17.04 -11.06
C LEU A 208 3.07 16.16 -9.97
N PRO A 209 3.84 16.76 -9.03
CA PRO A 209 4.22 16.05 -7.81
C PRO A 209 2.96 15.53 -7.10
N ASP A 210 3.12 14.48 -6.30
CA ASP A 210 2.07 13.95 -5.41
C ASP A 210 0.90 13.21 -6.09
N THR A 211 1.11 12.71 -7.31
CA THR A 211 0.14 11.89 -8.08
C THR A 211 0.42 10.38 -8.04
N TYR A 212 1.52 10.00 -7.40
CA TYR A 212 1.97 8.61 -7.32
C TYR A 212 2.74 8.35 -6.04
N ILE A 213 2.85 7.07 -5.68
CA ILE A 213 3.78 6.61 -4.65
C ILE A 213 4.92 5.79 -5.23
N HIS A 214 6.10 5.89 -4.62
CA HIS A 214 7.25 5.06 -4.96
C HIS A 214 7.58 4.15 -3.79
N ARG A 215 7.26 2.86 -3.93
CA ARG A 215 7.43 1.86 -2.87
C ARG A 215 8.88 1.41 -2.75
N PHE A 216 9.23 0.88 -1.59
CA PHE A 216 10.57 0.37 -1.28
C PHE A 216 11.00 -0.83 -2.13
N ASP A 217 10.11 -1.48 -2.87
CA ASP A 217 10.43 -2.59 -3.78
C ASP A 217 10.66 -2.11 -5.24
N ASN A 218 10.68 -0.80 -5.45
CA ASN A 218 10.74 -0.08 -6.73
C ASN A 218 9.41 0.11 -7.45
N THR A 219 8.34 -0.54 -6.99
CA THR A 219 7.06 -0.39 -7.68
C THR A 219 6.54 1.03 -7.51
N VAL A 220 5.85 1.52 -8.54
CA VAL A 220 5.22 2.83 -8.55
C VAL A 220 3.74 2.67 -8.77
N ILE A 221 2.92 3.31 -7.94
CA ILE A 221 1.47 3.32 -8.12
C ILE A 221 1.05 4.74 -8.43
N ASP A 222 0.60 4.95 -9.67
CA ASP A 222 0.02 6.21 -10.14
C ASP A 222 -1.49 6.17 -9.89
N PHE A 223 -1.93 6.92 -8.89
CA PHE A 223 -3.34 7.00 -8.51
C PHE A 223 -4.08 8.15 -9.20
N ALA A 224 -3.38 8.98 -9.99
CA ALA A 224 -3.99 10.01 -10.82
C ALA A 224 -4.37 9.48 -12.21
N GLN A 225 -3.63 8.51 -12.72
CA GLN A 225 -3.93 7.88 -14.00
C GLN A 225 -5.25 7.11 -13.93
N LYS A 226 -6.09 7.36 -14.94
CA LYS A 226 -7.37 6.67 -15.10
C LYS A 226 -7.16 5.23 -15.58
N ILE A 227 -8.06 4.36 -15.14
CA ILE A 227 -8.05 2.93 -15.44
C ILE A 227 -9.05 2.64 -16.56
N PRO A 228 -8.70 1.83 -17.57
CA PRO A 228 -9.65 1.44 -18.60
C PRO A 228 -10.74 0.53 -18.02
N TYR A 229 -11.98 0.77 -18.47
CA TYR A 229 -13.16 0.04 -18.04
C TYR A 229 -14.14 -0.17 -19.21
N PRO A 230 -14.87 -1.31 -19.31
CA PRO A 230 -14.89 -2.44 -18.38
C PRO A 230 -13.58 -3.22 -18.37
N PHE A 231 -13.22 -3.74 -17.20
CA PHE A 231 -12.02 -4.56 -17.06
C PHE A 231 -12.24 -5.89 -17.79
N ILE A 232 -11.63 -6.02 -18.95
CA ILE A 232 -11.55 -7.29 -19.68
C ILE A 232 -10.31 -8.00 -19.15
N TYR A 233 -10.45 -9.28 -18.82
CA TYR A 233 -9.39 -10.09 -18.22
C TYR A 233 -8.08 -9.95 -19.03
N GLY A 234 -7.18 -9.12 -18.53
CA GLY A 234 -5.88 -8.81 -19.11
C GLY A 234 -4.92 -8.50 -17.96
N ASN A 235 -3.69 -8.95 -18.07
CA ASN A 235 -2.72 -8.85 -16.97
C ASN A 235 -2.14 -7.43 -16.85
N SER A 236 -2.33 -6.59 -17.88
CA SER A 236 -1.82 -5.22 -17.95
C SER A 236 -2.62 -4.33 -18.92
N ILE A 237 -2.38 -3.02 -18.87
CA ILE A 237 -2.90 -2.04 -19.84
C ILE A 237 -2.47 -2.43 -21.26
N LYS A 238 -1.23 -2.88 -21.47
CA LYS A 238 -0.75 -3.34 -22.78
C LYS A 238 -1.53 -4.54 -23.28
N ASP A 239 -1.70 -5.56 -22.44
CA ASP A 239 -2.47 -6.76 -22.81
C ASP A 239 -3.92 -6.39 -23.12
N TYR A 240 -4.48 -5.47 -22.32
CA TYR A 240 -5.83 -4.96 -22.52
C TYR A 240 -5.98 -4.23 -23.87
N ILE A 241 -5.07 -3.30 -24.19
CA ILE A 241 -5.06 -2.59 -25.49
C ILE A 241 -4.92 -3.60 -26.63
N PHE A 242 -4.05 -4.60 -26.48
CA PHE A 242 -3.85 -5.64 -27.48
C PHE A 242 -5.10 -6.49 -27.70
N LEU A 243 -5.73 -7.00 -26.63
CA LEU A 243 -6.97 -7.78 -26.69
C LEU A 243 -8.10 -6.98 -27.33
N MET A 244 -8.17 -5.68 -27.04
CA MET A 244 -9.14 -4.78 -27.66
C MET A 244 -8.88 -4.55 -29.15
N SER A 245 -7.61 -4.49 -29.57
CA SER A 245 -7.27 -4.35 -30.99
C SER A 245 -7.72 -5.54 -31.84
N GLN A 246 -7.88 -6.73 -31.23
CA GLN A 246 -8.32 -7.95 -31.91
C GLN A 246 -9.84 -8.08 -32.04
N ARG A 247 -10.63 -7.30 -31.31
CA ARG A 247 -12.10 -7.38 -31.37
C ARG A 247 -12.65 -6.75 -32.65
N LYS A 248 -13.66 -7.38 -33.23
CA LYS A 248 -14.40 -6.83 -34.39
C LYS A 248 -15.04 -5.50 -34.01
N GLU A 249 -15.17 -4.59 -34.97
CA GLU A 249 -15.75 -3.25 -34.77
C GLU A 249 -17.15 -3.30 -34.14
N SER A 250 -17.96 -4.31 -34.48
CA SER A 250 -19.29 -4.57 -33.92
C SER A 250 -19.30 -5.07 -32.47
N GLU A 251 -18.14 -5.49 -31.94
CA GLU A 251 -17.96 -6.03 -30.58
C GLU A 251 -17.10 -5.10 -29.71
N LYS A 252 -16.71 -3.92 -30.24
CA LYS A 252 -15.97 -2.90 -29.49
C LYS A 252 -16.90 -2.29 -28.45
N VAL A 253 -16.87 -2.85 -27.25
CA VAL A 253 -17.41 -2.20 -26.05
C VAL A 253 -16.74 -0.82 -25.93
N HIS A 254 -17.54 0.24 -25.72
CA HIS A 254 -17.00 1.58 -25.50
C HIS A 254 -16.16 1.59 -24.23
N ILE A 255 -14.84 1.63 -24.41
CA ILE A 255 -13.86 1.71 -23.33
C ILE A 255 -13.92 3.12 -22.76
N LYS A 256 -14.01 3.20 -21.44
CA LYS A 256 -13.99 4.43 -20.68
C LYS A 256 -12.76 4.41 -19.79
N GLU A 257 -11.96 5.47 -19.83
CA GLU A 257 -10.93 5.69 -18.81
C GLU A 257 -11.59 6.37 -17.61
N VAL A 258 -11.58 5.71 -16.46
CA VAL A 258 -12.24 6.19 -15.24
C VAL A 258 -11.30 6.22 -14.04
N PRO A 259 -11.52 7.13 -13.08
CA PRO A 259 -10.85 7.09 -11.78
C PRO A 259 -11.06 5.76 -11.05
N SER A 260 -10.08 5.33 -10.25
CA SER A 260 -10.14 4.05 -9.53
C SER A 260 -11.30 3.97 -8.53
N ASN A 261 -11.70 5.10 -7.92
CA ASN A 261 -12.85 5.19 -7.01
C ASN A 261 -14.21 5.02 -7.72
N PHE A 262 -14.27 5.19 -9.05
CA PHE A 262 -15.50 4.90 -9.80
C PHE A 262 -15.74 3.39 -9.93
N ILE A 263 -14.66 2.60 -9.95
CA ILE A 263 -14.70 1.14 -10.02
C ILE A 263 -15.03 0.55 -8.65
N ASN A 264 -14.40 1.07 -7.59
CA ASN A 264 -14.57 0.60 -6.23
C ASN A 264 -14.70 1.78 -5.25
N PRO A 265 -15.80 1.89 -4.47
CA PRO A 265 -16.02 3.04 -3.59
C PRO A 265 -15.02 3.10 -2.42
N PHE A 266 -14.28 2.01 -2.16
CA PHE A 266 -13.23 1.95 -1.16
C PHE A 266 -11.82 2.27 -1.72
N SER A 267 -11.71 2.62 -3.01
CA SER A 267 -10.44 3.01 -3.64
C SER A 267 -10.13 4.50 -3.47
N ILE A 268 -10.03 4.93 -2.21
CA ILE A 268 -9.84 6.34 -1.84
C ILE A 268 -8.58 6.56 -1.00
N GLY A 269 -7.63 5.61 -1.00
CA GLY A 269 -6.39 5.72 -0.23
C GLY A 269 -5.57 6.97 -0.55
N HIS A 270 -5.67 7.50 -1.78
CA HIS A 270 -4.97 8.71 -2.21
C HIS A 270 -5.50 10.00 -1.57
N LYS A 271 -6.65 9.94 -0.90
CA LYS A 271 -7.27 11.06 -0.17
C LYS A 271 -7.02 10.99 1.34
N ILE A 272 -6.31 9.98 1.83
CA ILE A 272 -5.99 9.83 3.25
C ILE A 272 -4.82 10.75 3.57
N ASN A 273 -5.04 11.68 4.49
CA ASN A 273 -4.05 12.69 4.84
C ASN A 273 -2.93 12.16 5.73
N HIS A 274 -1.87 12.96 5.83
CA HIS A 274 -0.86 12.79 6.86
C HIS A 274 -1.43 13.18 8.24
N PRO A 275 -1.10 12.46 9.34
CA PRO A 275 -1.54 12.87 10.66
C PRO A 275 -1.05 14.29 11.04
N PRO A 276 -1.79 15.00 11.90
CA PRO A 276 -1.33 16.27 12.44
C PRO A 276 -0.10 16.07 13.32
N LYS A 277 0.62 17.17 13.58
CA LYS A 277 1.79 17.17 14.44
C LYS A 277 1.47 16.51 15.79
N PHE A 278 2.36 15.62 16.24
CA PHE A 278 2.24 14.87 17.48
C PHE A 278 1.11 13.83 17.54
N SER A 279 0.41 13.59 16.44
CA SER A 279 -0.58 12.51 16.36
C SER A 279 -0.01 11.34 15.58
N SER A 280 -0.31 10.13 16.03
CA SER A 280 0.07 8.90 15.33
C SER A 280 -0.92 8.61 14.20
N PRO A 281 -0.46 7.98 13.10
CA PRO A 281 -1.37 7.46 12.08
C PRO A 281 -2.29 6.40 12.67
N ASN A 282 -3.50 6.27 12.14
CA ASN A 282 -4.47 5.23 12.52
C ASN A 282 -4.66 4.17 11.43
N VAL A 283 -4.07 4.39 10.25
CA VAL A 283 -4.04 3.41 9.16
C VAL A 283 -2.64 3.26 8.57
N ILE A 284 -2.41 2.13 7.91
CA ILE A 284 -1.18 1.82 7.18
C ILE A 284 -1.48 1.26 5.80
N PHE A 285 -0.58 1.54 4.86
CA PHE A 285 -0.60 0.93 3.53
C PHE A 285 0.28 -0.30 3.48
N LEU A 286 -0.35 -1.45 3.22
CA LEU A 286 0.31 -2.76 3.16
C LEU A 286 0.12 -3.38 1.79
N ASP A 287 1.10 -4.19 1.37
CA ASP A 287 0.98 -4.95 0.14
C ASP A 287 -0.09 -6.02 0.26
N ILE A 288 -0.86 -6.17 -0.81
CA ILE A 288 -1.80 -7.26 -0.99
C ILE A 288 -1.34 -8.06 -2.20
N TYR A 289 -1.07 -9.34 -1.96
CA TYR A 289 -0.70 -10.31 -2.99
C TYR A 289 -1.85 -11.28 -3.22
N ILE A 290 -2.60 -11.06 -4.29
CA ILE A 290 -3.73 -11.89 -4.67
C ILE A 290 -3.37 -12.66 -5.94
N PRO A 291 -3.40 -13.99 -5.97
CA PRO A 291 -3.20 -14.74 -7.21
C PRO A 291 -4.23 -14.31 -8.26
N MET A 292 -3.81 -14.03 -9.49
CA MET A 292 -4.68 -13.46 -10.52
C MET A 292 -5.93 -14.29 -10.79
N HIS A 293 -5.79 -15.62 -10.72
CA HIS A 293 -6.88 -16.56 -10.96
C HIS A 293 -7.70 -16.90 -9.71
N PHE A 294 -7.44 -16.27 -8.56
CA PHE A 294 -8.17 -16.53 -7.32
C PHE A 294 -9.61 -16.03 -7.40
N PHE A 295 -9.83 -14.88 -8.04
CA PHE A 295 -11.14 -14.26 -8.18
C PHE A 295 -11.73 -14.53 -9.58
N SER A 296 -13.03 -14.80 -9.67
CA SER A 296 -13.72 -14.85 -10.96
C SER A 296 -13.85 -13.45 -11.57
N GLU A 297 -14.12 -13.39 -12.89
CA GLU A 297 -14.35 -12.14 -13.63
C GLU A 297 -15.37 -11.20 -12.96
N SER A 298 -16.41 -11.78 -12.35
CA SER A 298 -17.45 -11.03 -11.62
C SER A 298 -16.92 -10.24 -10.43
N PHE A 299 -15.79 -10.63 -9.83
CA PHE A 299 -15.13 -9.88 -8.77
C PHE A 299 -14.02 -8.97 -9.31
N ILE A 300 -13.34 -9.41 -10.37
CA ILE A 300 -12.23 -8.67 -11.00
C ILE A 300 -12.68 -7.28 -11.46
N LYS A 301 -13.93 -7.13 -11.91
CA LYS A 301 -14.50 -5.82 -12.28
C LYS A 301 -14.49 -4.77 -11.15
N PHE A 302 -14.27 -5.14 -9.90
CA PHE A 302 -14.18 -4.22 -8.74
C PHE A 302 -12.75 -3.97 -8.28
N PHE A 303 -11.74 -4.55 -8.92
CA PHE A 303 -10.37 -4.30 -8.55
C PHE A 303 -9.94 -2.93 -9.06
N PRO A 304 -9.51 -2.02 -8.17
CA PRO A 304 -9.24 -0.64 -8.55
C PRO A 304 -7.79 -0.45 -9.01
N PHE A 305 -7.15 -1.49 -9.56
CA PHE A 305 -5.77 -1.42 -10.01
C PHE A 305 -5.55 -2.23 -11.29
N ILE A 306 -4.59 -1.77 -12.08
CA ILE A 306 -4.14 -2.43 -13.32
C ILE A 306 -2.64 -2.24 -13.46
N ARG A 307 -1.92 -3.24 -13.96
CA ARG A 307 -0.50 -3.08 -14.27
C ARG A 307 -0.33 -2.28 -15.56
N ALA A 308 0.66 -1.39 -15.63
CA ALA A 308 0.97 -0.69 -16.86
C ALA A 308 1.47 -1.65 -17.95
N ASP A 309 2.36 -2.56 -17.57
CA ASP A 309 3.05 -3.50 -18.45
C ASP A 309 2.78 -4.95 -18.03
N SER A 310 2.85 -5.87 -18.99
CA SER A 310 2.79 -7.31 -18.73
C SER A 310 3.95 -7.71 -17.80
N PRO A 311 3.77 -8.72 -16.92
CA PRO A 311 4.78 -9.14 -15.97
C PRO A 311 6.15 -9.34 -16.62
N LYS A 312 7.12 -8.50 -16.27
CA LYS A 312 8.52 -8.84 -16.51
C LYS A 312 8.85 -9.94 -15.51
N GLN A 313 9.33 -11.11 -15.97
CA GLN A 313 9.88 -12.13 -15.07
C GLN A 313 10.95 -11.46 -14.19
N SER A 314 10.61 -11.18 -12.93
CA SER A 314 11.48 -10.40 -12.07
C SER A 314 12.71 -11.26 -11.75
N SER A 315 13.89 -10.77 -12.09
CA SER A 315 15.17 -11.47 -11.92
C SER A 315 15.76 -11.32 -10.51
N LEU A 316 15.07 -10.62 -9.61
CA LEU A 316 15.60 -10.16 -8.32
C LEU A 316 15.09 -10.95 -7.11
N ILE A 317 13.98 -11.67 -7.23
CA ILE A 317 13.58 -12.66 -6.23
C ILE A 317 14.40 -13.91 -6.52
N SER A 318 15.16 -14.36 -5.52
CA SER A 318 16.18 -15.38 -5.67
C SER A 318 15.63 -16.63 -6.37
N LYS A 319 16.45 -17.30 -7.17
CA LYS A 319 16.16 -18.60 -7.80
C LYS A 319 15.77 -19.72 -6.81
N LYS A 320 15.74 -19.48 -5.50
CA LYS A 320 15.31 -20.44 -4.48
C LYS A 320 13.79 -20.45 -4.28
N ASP A 321 13.08 -19.34 -4.53
CA ASP A 321 11.62 -19.28 -4.42
C ASP A 321 10.96 -19.66 -5.74
N LYS A 322 11.28 -20.86 -6.24
CA LYS A 322 10.72 -21.40 -7.50
C LYS A 322 9.21 -21.60 -7.46
N ILE A 323 8.59 -21.56 -6.28
CA ILE A 323 7.18 -21.92 -6.10
C ILE A 323 6.25 -20.76 -6.50
N ASP A 324 6.68 -19.49 -6.38
CA ASP A 324 5.85 -18.32 -6.70
C ASP A 324 6.22 -17.58 -8.00
N GLN A 325 7.32 -17.93 -8.67
CA GLN A 325 7.75 -17.26 -9.91
C GLN A 325 6.82 -17.49 -11.12
N ASN A 326 5.92 -18.47 -11.05
CA ASN A 326 5.00 -18.83 -12.13
C ASN A 326 3.53 -18.44 -11.86
N VAL A 327 3.21 -17.88 -10.71
CA VAL A 327 1.84 -17.45 -10.40
C VAL A 327 1.79 -15.94 -10.57
N ASP A 328 1.13 -15.48 -11.62
CA ASP A 328 0.82 -14.06 -11.76
C ASP A 328 -0.03 -13.63 -10.56
N HIS A 329 0.49 -12.67 -9.78
CA HIS A 329 -0.22 -12.06 -8.67
C HIS A 329 -0.64 -10.64 -9.06
N PHE A 330 -1.85 -10.27 -8.66
CA PHE A 330 -2.20 -8.87 -8.49
C PHE A 330 -1.40 -8.32 -7.31
N HIS A 331 -0.55 -7.35 -7.61
CA HIS A 331 0.12 -6.56 -6.60
C HIS A 331 -0.64 -5.24 -6.42
N GLY A 332 -1.35 -5.14 -5.31
CA GLY A 332 -2.11 -3.96 -4.93
C GLY A 332 -1.73 -3.48 -3.54
N ILE A 333 -2.27 -2.33 -3.15
CA ILE A 333 -2.09 -1.79 -1.80
C ILE A 333 -3.43 -1.74 -1.10
N GLY A 334 -3.44 -2.33 0.09
CA GLY A 334 -4.54 -2.24 1.03
C GLY A 334 -4.33 -1.19 2.09
N ILE A 335 -5.45 -0.67 2.57
CA ILE A 335 -5.53 0.24 3.71
C ILE A 335 -5.97 -0.60 4.91
N PHE A 336 -5.13 -0.68 5.94
CA PHE A 336 -5.41 -1.45 7.14
C PHE A 336 -5.42 -0.57 8.38
N ALA A 337 -6.33 -0.85 9.30
CA ALA A 337 -6.41 -0.17 10.59
C ALA A 337 -5.21 -0.55 11.49
N LEU A 338 -4.42 0.43 11.93
CA LEU A 338 -3.31 0.26 12.88
C LEU A 338 -3.78 0.25 14.34
N ARG A 339 -5.00 0.70 14.58
CA ARG A 339 -5.64 0.63 15.88
C ARG A 339 -7.14 0.57 15.66
N ASP A 340 -7.89 0.47 16.74
CA ASP A 340 -9.33 0.65 16.71
C ASP A 340 -9.66 2.06 16.21
N ILE A 341 -10.56 2.15 15.23
CA ILE A 341 -10.98 3.39 14.59
C ILE A 341 -12.45 3.62 14.90
N TYR A 342 -12.78 4.79 15.44
CA TYR A 342 -14.12 5.11 15.88
C TYR A 342 -14.98 5.71 14.76
N ASP A 343 -16.30 5.60 14.90
CA ASP A 343 -17.24 6.24 13.98
C ASP A 343 -17.00 7.75 13.88
N GLY A 344 -16.97 8.26 12.65
CA GLY A 344 -16.71 9.67 12.35
C GLY A 344 -15.24 10.08 12.42
N GLU A 345 -14.31 9.17 12.72
CA GLU A 345 -12.88 9.47 12.79
C GLU A 345 -12.27 9.64 11.38
N GLU A 346 -11.38 10.63 11.21
CA GLU A 346 -10.59 10.81 9.99
C GLU A 346 -9.42 9.81 9.95
N LEU A 347 -9.16 9.26 8.77
CA LEU A 347 -8.06 8.34 8.53
C LEU A 347 -6.78 9.12 8.23
N PHE A 348 -5.68 8.70 8.85
CA PHE A 348 -4.36 9.29 8.71
C PHE A 348 -3.29 8.22 8.48
N VAL A 349 -2.41 8.48 7.52
CA VAL A 349 -1.30 7.60 7.14
C VAL A 349 0.04 8.32 7.20
N ASP A 350 1.08 7.61 7.64
CA ASP A 350 2.42 8.20 7.64
C ASP A 350 3.01 8.28 6.21
N TYR A 351 3.12 9.51 5.70
CA TYR A 351 3.68 9.81 4.39
C TYR A 351 5.19 9.55 4.35
N PHE A 352 5.87 9.56 5.51
CA PHE A 352 7.28 9.20 5.62
C PHE A 352 7.49 7.72 5.32
N ASP A 353 6.72 6.85 5.97
CA ASP A 353 6.82 5.41 5.75
C ASP A 353 6.33 4.98 4.36
N CYS A 354 5.34 5.68 3.82
CA CYS A 354 4.76 5.37 2.51
C CYS A 354 5.48 6.07 1.33
N ASN A 355 6.49 6.92 1.58
CA ASN A 355 7.21 7.71 0.57
C ASN A 355 6.29 8.56 -0.35
N PHE A 356 5.26 9.21 0.22
CA PHE A 356 4.29 10.05 -0.51
C PHE A 356 4.84 11.39 -1.00
N TYR A 357 6.03 11.78 -0.55
CA TYR A 357 6.59 13.10 -0.80
C TYR A 357 7.95 12.99 -1.49
N ASP A 358 8.35 14.07 -2.15
CA ASP A 358 9.73 14.21 -2.61
C ASP A 358 10.61 14.73 -1.47
N VAL A 359 11.69 14.00 -1.16
CA VAL A 359 12.66 14.41 -0.14
C VAL A 359 13.30 15.74 -0.53
N ASP A 360 13.48 15.98 -1.82
CA ASP A 360 14.09 17.21 -2.34
C ASP A 360 13.13 18.42 -2.22
N ASN A 361 11.82 18.16 -2.07
CA ASN A 361 10.76 19.18 -1.94
C ASN A 361 9.78 18.81 -0.82
N THR A 362 10.30 18.68 0.41
CA THR A 362 9.47 18.33 1.57
C THR A 362 8.65 19.56 1.99
N PRO A 363 7.30 19.49 1.99
CA PRO A 363 6.48 20.62 2.41
C PRO A 363 6.71 20.99 3.88
N ASP A 364 6.64 22.27 4.21
CA ASP A 364 6.87 22.77 5.58
C ASP A 364 5.86 22.22 6.60
N TRP A 365 4.65 21.88 6.15
CA TRP A 365 3.59 21.29 6.97
C TRP A 365 3.82 19.80 7.27
N LEU A 366 4.70 19.13 6.51
CA LEU A 366 4.94 17.70 6.66
C LEU A 366 5.88 17.45 7.84
N VAL A 367 5.29 17.21 9.01
CA VAL A 367 6.03 16.91 10.24
C VAL A 367 5.94 15.42 10.56
N ARG A 368 7.08 14.79 10.82
CA ARG A 368 7.13 13.36 11.16
C ARG A 368 6.25 13.06 12.39
N PRO A 369 5.35 12.07 12.31
CA PRO A 369 4.54 11.68 13.46
C PRO A 369 5.41 11.00 14.53
N PRO A 370 4.89 10.84 15.77
CA PRO A 370 5.51 9.95 16.74
C PRO A 370 5.72 8.56 16.13
N PRO A 371 6.81 7.85 16.48
CA PRO A 371 7.00 6.48 16.02
C PRO A 371 5.79 5.62 16.42
N LEU A 372 5.50 4.62 15.60
CA LEU A 372 4.52 3.59 15.96
C LEU A 372 4.93 2.91 17.28
N ASP A 373 3.95 2.28 17.93
CA ASP A 373 4.20 1.49 19.12
C ASP A 373 5.34 0.48 18.86
N PRO A 374 6.30 0.31 19.79
CA PRO A 374 7.38 -0.67 19.65
C PRO A 374 6.91 -2.07 19.26
N GLN A 375 5.67 -2.46 19.60
CA GLN A 375 5.08 -3.73 19.20
C GLN A 375 5.03 -3.94 17.68
N TYR A 376 4.95 -2.86 16.90
CA TYR A 376 5.03 -2.89 15.43
C TYR A 376 6.45 -3.14 14.89
N THR A 377 7.43 -3.31 15.77
CA THR A 377 8.79 -3.69 15.43
C THR A 377 9.10 -5.06 16.01
N LYS A 378 9.53 -6.00 15.15
CA LYS A 378 9.99 -7.33 15.58
C LYS A 378 11.11 -7.18 16.62
N GLN A 379 11.07 -7.93 17.72
CA GLN A 379 12.09 -7.84 18.79
C GLN A 379 13.51 -7.97 18.26
N GLU A 380 13.72 -8.84 17.28
CA GLU A 380 15.03 -9.06 16.67
C GLU A 380 15.58 -7.81 15.99
N PHE A 381 14.73 -6.88 15.53
CA PHE A 381 15.19 -5.60 15.01
C PHE A 381 15.65 -4.63 16.10
N GLU A 382 15.11 -4.73 17.31
CA GLU A 382 15.60 -3.90 18.42
C GLU A 382 17.06 -4.27 18.73
N TYR A 383 17.36 -5.57 18.81
CA TYR A 383 18.66 -6.09 19.28
C TYR A 383 19.66 -6.47 18.18
N GLY A 384 19.19 -6.89 17.00
CA GLY A 384 19.98 -7.54 15.94
C GLY A 384 20.20 -6.71 14.68
N PHE A 385 19.64 -5.50 14.61
CA PHE A 385 19.74 -4.67 13.41
C PHE A 385 21.19 -4.48 12.97
N SER A 386 21.44 -4.72 11.68
CA SER A 386 22.76 -4.44 11.11
C SER A 386 23.08 -2.98 11.38
N MET A 387 24.25 -2.73 11.98
CA MET A 387 24.72 -1.37 12.27
C MET A 387 24.61 -0.48 11.01
N LEU A 388 24.78 -1.07 9.82
CA LEU A 388 24.62 -0.41 8.53
C LEU A 388 23.21 0.14 8.35
N ALA A 389 22.16 -0.64 8.61
CA ALA A 389 20.80 -0.15 8.51
C ALA A 389 20.52 0.96 9.55
N LYS A 390 21.09 0.85 10.77
CA LYS A 390 20.98 1.88 11.84
C LYS A 390 21.67 3.17 11.41
N LEU A 391 22.81 3.03 10.73
CA LEU A 391 23.57 4.15 10.15
C LEU A 391 22.85 4.76 8.96
N ILE A 392 22.20 3.95 8.12
CA ILE A 392 21.38 4.42 7.02
C ILE A 392 20.21 5.23 7.57
N ASP A 393 19.41 4.68 8.50
CA ASP A 393 18.29 5.40 9.10
C ASP A 393 18.75 6.67 9.82
N ARG A 394 19.85 6.62 10.59
CA ARG A 394 20.44 7.82 11.21
C ARG A 394 20.93 8.84 10.18
N PHE A 395 21.49 8.39 9.05
CA PHE A 395 21.91 9.27 7.97
C PHE A 395 20.69 9.98 7.35
N ILE A 396 19.60 9.26 7.12
CA ILE A 396 18.32 9.83 6.65
C ILE A 396 17.82 10.88 7.65
N LEU A 397 17.74 10.50 8.94
CA LEU A 397 17.30 11.41 10.00
C LEU A 397 18.19 12.64 10.07
N SER A 398 19.51 12.49 9.90
CA SER A 398 20.44 13.62 9.95
C SER A 398 20.28 14.60 8.79
N LYS A 399 19.82 14.12 7.62
CA LYS A 399 19.54 14.96 6.44
C LYS A 399 18.18 15.65 6.52
N GLN A 400 17.26 15.11 7.33
CA GLN A 400 15.88 15.60 7.47
C GLN A 400 15.66 16.58 8.62
N LEU A 401 16.61 16.71 9.56
CA LEU A 401 16.54 17.74 10.60
C LEU A 401 16.49 19.12 9.94
N SER A 402 15.58 19.98 10.37
CA SER A 402 15.50 21.35 9.84
C SER A 402 16.83 22.08 10.06
N VAL A 403 17.16 23.09 9.23
CA VAL A 403 18.35 23.94 9.44
C VAL A 403 18.40 24.45 10.89
N TYR A 404 17.24 24.72 11.49
CA TYR A 404 17.09 25.13 12.88
C TYR A 404 17.40 24.03 13.91
N GLU A 405 16.99 22.78 13.68
CA GLU A 405 17.35 21.65 14.57
C GLU A 405 18.81 21.23 14.38
N GLN A 406 19.34 21.31 13.17
CA GLN A 406 20.76 21.14 12.88
C GLN A 406 21.58 22.26 13.55
N PHE A 407 21.08 23.49 13.56
CA PHE A 407 21.67 24.63 14.25
C PHE A 407 21.58 24.47 15.77
N ALA A 408 20.40 24.14 16.32
CA ALA A 408 20.21 23.90 17.75
C ALA A 408 21.09 22.76 18.26
N ARG A 409 21.26 21.68 17.48
CA ARG A 409 22.21 20.61 17.80
C ARG A 409 23.68 21.04 17.69
N LYS A 410 24.03 21.90 16.74
CA LYS A 410 25.37 22.51 16.64
C LYS A 410 25.66 23.47 17.78
N VAL A 411 24.65 24.20 18.25
CA VAL A 411 24.75 25.16 19.36
C VAL A 411 24.72 24.44 20.71
N SER A 412 23.99 23.32 20.84
CA SER A 412 23.95 22.50 22.07
C SER A 412 25.15 21.54 22.20
N HIS A 413 25.85 21.28 21.10
CA HIS A 413 27.07 20.49 21.05
C HIS A 413 28.12 21.25 20.25
N ASP A 414 28.55 22.42 20.72
CA ASP A 414 29.78 23.02 20.24
C ASP A 414 30.92 22.24 20.92
N PRO A 415 31.52 21.23 20.26
CA PRO A 415 32.50 20.37 20.90
C PRO A 415 33.79 21.19 21.01
N SER A 416 34.55 20.94 22.06
CA SER A 416 35.88 21.54 22.16
C SER A 416 36.70 21.20 20.89
N LYS A 417 37.66 22.05 20.53
CA LYS A 417 38.52 21.84 19.35
C LYS A 417 39.20 20.45 19.36
N GLU A 418 39.39 19.88 20.55
CA GLU A 418 39.94 18.54 20.79
C GLU A 418 38.98 17.41 20.36
N ASP A 419 37.67 17.54 20.63
CA ASP A 419 36.65 16.56 20.21
C ASP A 419 36.50 16.46 18.69
N LEU A 420 36.67 17.59 18.00
CA LEU A 420 36.67 17.67 16.54
C LEU A 420 37.90 16.97 15.93
N GLU A 421 39.08 17.12 16.55
CA GLU A 421 40.29 16.43 16.11
C GLU A 421 40.21 14.91 16.33
N GLU A 422 39.59 14.47 17.43
CA GLU A 422 39.41 13.05 17.74
C GLU A 422 38.37 12.39 16.81
N LYS A 423 37.23 13.05 16.55
CA LYS A 423 36.26 12.59 15.53
C LYS A 423 36.85 12.54 14.13
N THR A 424 37.71 13.49 13.77
CA THR A 424 38.37 13.52 12.46
C THR A 424 39.39 12.38 12.32
N LYS A 425 40.10 12.02 13.42
CA LYS A 425 40.96 10.82 13.46
C LYS A 425 40.16 9.53 13.35
N LEU A 426 39.01 9.45 14.03
CA LEU A 426 38.07 8.32 13.91
C LEU A 426 37.58 8.15 12.48
N LEU A 427 37.04 9.21 11.87
CA LEU A 427 36.50 9.20 10.49
C LEU A 427 37.55 8.83 9.43
N LYS A 428 38.82 9.20 9.62
CA LYS A 428 39.93 8.77 8.74
C LYS A 428 40.27 7.26 8.87
N ASN A 429 39.93 6.64 10.00
CA ASN A 429 40.15 5.20 10.24
C ASN A 429 38.94 4.32 9.86
N TYR A 430 37.73 4.89 9.77
CA TYR A 430 36.49 4.19 9.40
C TYR A 430 36.56 3.42 8.07
N PRO A 431 37.11 3.97 6.96
CA PRO A 431 37.17 3.26 5.67
C PRO A 431 37.99 1.97 5.72
N LYS A 432 39.02 1.91 6.58
CA LYS A 432 39.90 0.75 6.73
C LYS A 432 39.25 -0.37 7.55
N GLN A 433 38.48 0.00 8.58
CA GLN A 433 37.72 -0.97 9.38
C GLN A 433 36.54 -1.53 8.59
N PHE A 434 35.86 -0.70 7.78
CA PHE A 434 34.80 -1.13 6.88
C PHE A 434 35.29 -2.15 5.85
N LYS A 435 36.44 -1.90 5.21
CA LYS A 435 37.01 -2.81 4.21
C LYS A 435 37.41 -4.16 4.82
N LYS A 436 37.91 -4.17 6.07
CA LYS A 436 38.27 -5.39 6.81
C LYS A 436 37.04 -6.20 7.24
N TYR A 437 35.95 -5.52 7.62
CA TYR A 437 34.68 -6.17 7.98
C TYR A 437 34.06 -6.89 6.77
N PHE A 438 34.05 -6.25 5.60
CA PHE A 438 33.54 -6.87 4.35
C PHE A 438 34.43 -7.98 3.83
N GLN A 439 35.76 -7.86 3.93
CA GLN A 439 36.66 -8.96 3.60
C GLN A 439 36.46 -10.18 4.49
N ASN A 440 36.15 -9.98 5.78
CA ASN A 440 35.78 -11.10 6.66
C ASN A 440 34.41 -11.68 6.29
N TYR A 441 33.44 -10.84 5.92
CA TYR A 441 32.10 -11.27 5.51
C TYR A 441 32.07 -12.01 4.15
N GLU A 442 32.99 -11.69 3.24
CA GLU A 442 33.17 -12.40 1.96
C GLU A 442 33.95 -13.71 2.13
N ASN A 443 34.83 -13.80 3.13
CA ASN A 443 35.58 -15.02 3.46
C ASN A 443 34.76 -16.02 4.31
N ASP A 444 33.83 -15.52 5.13
CA ASP A 444 32.83 -16.31 5.85
C ASP A 444 31.64 -16.63 4.93
N GLY A 445 31.93 -17.30 3.81
CA GLY A 445 30.96 -17.66 2.78
C GLY A 445 29.65 -18.20 3.36
N VAL A 446 28.57 -17.93 2.61
CA VAL A 446 27.16 -18.32 2.82
C VAL A 446 27.00 -19.76 3.33
N GLU A 447 27.24 -19.97 4.62
CA GLU A 447 26.83 -21.16 5.35
C GLU A 447 25.94 -20.73 6.53
N GLU A 448 24.79 -21.41 6.59
CA GLU A 448 23.61 -21.24 7.44
C GLU A 448 23.88 -21.37 8.97
N GLY A 449 25.08 -21.09 9.44
CA GLY A 449 25.59 -21.62 10.71
C GLY A 449 25.30 -20.79 11.98
N TYR A 450 25.17 -19.46 11.90
CA TYR A 450 25.15 -18.67 13.15
C TYR A 450 23.78 -18.69 13.85
N PHE A 451 22.70 -18.45 13.10
CA PHE A 451 21.34 -18.45 13.65
C PHE A 451 20.84 -19.86 13.95
N ALA A 452 21.09 -20.85 13.07
CA ALA A 452 20.71 -22.25 13.31
C ALA A 452 21.38 -22.83 14.56
N LYS A 453 22.65 -22.48 14.85
CA LYS A 453 23.33 -22.89 16.09
C LYS A 453 22.71 -22.25 17.34
N LYS A 454 22.27 -21.00 17.27
CA LYS A 454 21.63 -20.29 18.39
C LYS A 454 20.23 -20.84 18.67
N ILE A 455 19.48 -21.22 17.63
CA ILE A 455 18.17 -21.88 17.72
C ILE A 455 18.31 -23.28 18.33
N GLN A 456 19.27 -24.09 17.86
CA GLN A 456 19.54 -25.40 18.46
C GLN A 456 19.99 -25.31 19.92
N GLN A 457 20.73 -24.27 20.30
CA GLN A 457 21.11 -24.05 21.70
C GLN A 457 19.91 -23.66 22.57
N LYS A 458 19.01 -22.80 22.08
CA LYS A 458 17.76 -22.45 22.80
C LYS A 458 16.81 -23.65 22.94
N GLN A 459 16.63 -24.45 21.89
CA GLN A 459 15.80 -25.66 21.95
C GLN A 459 16.38 -26.69 22.94
N LYS A 460 17.71 -26.87 22.97
CA LYS A 460 18.38 -27.75 23.96
C LYS A 460 18.25 -27.23 25.40
N GLN A 461 18.23 -25.91 25.61
CA GLN A 461 17.98 -25.32 26.93
C GLN A 461 16.53 -25.47 27.38
N GLN A 462 15.56 -25.36 26.47
CA GLN A 462 14.14 -25.57 26.80
C GLN A 462 13.81 -27.03 27.12
N ILE A 463 14.46 -27.99 26.45
CA ILE A 463 14.31 -29.42 26.77
C ILE A 463 14.91 -29.73 28.15
N LYS A 464 16.07 -29.15 28.48
CA LYS A 464 16.71 -29.34 29.80
C LYS A 464 15.98 -28.72 30.98
N ASN A 465 15.05 -27.80 30.74
CA ASN A 465 14.25 -27.17 31.80
C ASN A 465 12.86 -27.83 31.96
N LYS A 466 12.54 -28.86 31.16
CA LYS A 466 11.30 -29.64 31.24
C LYS A 466 11.47 -31.02 31.88
N ASP A 467 12.71 -31.44 32.10
CA ASP A 467 13.11 -32.57 32.96
C ASP A 467 13.62 -32.02 34.30
#